data_AF-A0AAT9HVP3-F1
#
_entry.id   AF-A0AAT9HVP3-F1
#
_cell.length_a   1.000
_cell.length_b   1.000
_cell.length_c   1.000
_cell.angle_alpha   90.00
_cell.angle_beta   90.00
_cell.angle_gamma   90.00
#
_symmetry.space_group_name_H-M   'P 1'
#
loop_
_entity.id
_entity.type
_entity.pdbx_description
1 polymer ?
#
loop_
_entity_poly.entity_id
_entity_poly.type
_entity_poly.pdbx_seq_one_letter_code
_entity_poly.pdbx_strand_id
1 'polypeptide(L)'
;MRLRRGRTANAGRTALALAVLAGSLGIVPVAVAAPGVTSSPAEEQAGSAEPSVWPRPQSLRANGAPVAVTEEVALEADATADPYALDALRVLLREAGARRFTTAGASAAEGRWWCA
;
A
#
# COMPACT_ATOMS: atom_id res chain seq x y z
N MET A 1 13.74 15.93 -67.05
CA MET A 1 14.50 14.66 -66.97
C MET A 1 15.78 14.92 -66.20
N ARG A 2 15.97 14.30 -65.03
CA ARG A 2 17.24 13.97 -64.33
C ARG A 2 16.88 13.51 -62.91
N LEU A 3 16.71 12.19 -62.78
CA LEU A 3 16.65 11.48 -61.51
C LEU A 3 18.03 11.53 -60.86
N ARG A 4 18.11 11.83 -59.57
CA ARG A 4 19.14 11.22 -58.70
C ARG A 4 18.53 10.82 -57.38
N ARG A 5 18.24 9.52 -57.30
CA ARG A 5 18.23 8.73 -56.06
C ARG A 5 19.66 8.68 -55.52
N GLY A 6 19.81 8.81 -54.21
CA GLY A 6 21.03 8.48 -53.48
C GLY A 6 20.73 8.36 -51.99
N ARG A 7 20.61 7.12 -51.52
CA ARG A 7 20.32 6.70 -50.15
C ARG A 7 21.64 6.35 -49.46
N THR A 8 21.92 6.93 -48.29
CA THR A 8 22.83 6.40 -47.23
C THR A 8 22.42 7.08 -45.91
N ALA A 9 21.64 6.42 -45.05
CA ALA A 9 22.08 5.54 -43.95
C ALA A 9 22.70 6.28 -42.74
N ASN A 10 21.95 6.25 -41.64
CA ASN A 10 22.37 6.23 -40.23
C ASN A 10 23.52 7.12 -39.75
N ALA A 11 23.19 8.19 -39.04
CA ALA A 11 23.90 8.71 -37.85
C ALA A 11 23.06 9.90 -37.32
N GLY A 12 22.81 10.12 -36.05
CA GLY A 12 23.16 9.43 -34.83
C GLY A 12 22.30 10.04 -33.72
N ARG A 13 22.16 9.28 -32.63
CA ARG A 13 21.59 9.76 -31.37
C ARG A 13 22.30 11.05 -30.95
N THR A 14 21.57 12.16 -30.91
CA THR A 14 22.05 13.39 -30.27
C THR A 14 21.20 13.61 -29.02
N ALA A 15 21.91 13.60 -27.90
CA ALA A 15 21.39 13.57 -26.55
C ALA A 15 20.73 14.90 -26.19
N LEU A 16 19.61 14.83 -25.45
CA LEU A 16 19.11 15.96 -24.70
C LEU A 16 20.06 16.23 -23.53
N ALA A 17 20.77 17.35 -23.59
CA ALA A 17 21.50 17.90 -22.45
C ALA A 17 20.63 18.98 -21.79
N LEU A 18 20.09 18.70 -20.61
CA LEU A 18 19.51 19.69 -19.70
C LEU A 18 20.63 20.15 -18.75
N ALA A 19 21.26 21.28 -19.06
CA ALA A 19 22.20 21.93 -18.15
C ALA A 19 21.40 22.69 -17.08
N VAL A 20 21.32 22.13 -15.87
CA VAL A 20 20.77 22.82 -14.69
C VAL A 20 21.87 23.69 -14.09
N LEU A 21 21.57 24.99 -14.00
CA LEU A 21 22.45 26.05 -13.53
C LEU A 21 22.74 25.91 -12.01
N ALA A 22 24.01 26.03 -11.64
CA ALA A 22 24.51 25.94 -10.28
C ALA A 22 24.14 27.18 -9.44
N GLY A 23 23.57 26.94 -8.25
CA GLY A 23 23.44 27.92 -7.17
C GLY A 23 24.59 27.76 -6.17
N SER A 24 25.39 28.81 -6.03
CA SER A 24 26.53 28.91 -5.12
C SER A 24 26.11 29.32 -3.71
N LEU A 25 26.17 28.41 -2.73
CA LEU A 25 26.24 28.72 -1.29
C LEU A 25 26.84 27.52 -0.50
N GLY A 26 28.01 27.74 0.09
CA GLY A 26 28.50 27.04 1.30
C GLY A 26 29.05 25.62 1.13
N ILE A 27 30.38 25.46 1.17
CA ILE A 27 31.03 24.17 1.40
C ILE A 27 30.95 23.86 2.90
N VAL A 28 29.99 23.04 3.29
CA VAL A 28 29.94 22.37 4.60
C VAL A 28 30.39 20.94 4.36
N PRO A 29 31.30 20.34 5.14
CA PRO A 29 31.67 18.94 4.96
C PRO A 29 30.45 18.05 5.24
N VAL A 30 29.83 17.55 4.17
CA VAL A 30 28.75 16.56 4.26
C VAL A 30 29.40 15.22 4.58
N ALA A 31 29.16 14.73 5.79
CA ALA A 31 29.37 13.33 6.12
C ALA A 31 28.42 12.49 5.24
N VAL A 32 28.98 11.78 4.27
CA VAL A 32 28.22 10.84 3.44
C VAL A 32 27.96 9.60 4.28
N ALA A 33 26.77 9.49 4.86
CA ALA A 33 26.26 8.21 5.33
C ALA A 33 26.02 7.34 4.10
N ALA A 34 26.88 6.36 3.86
CA ALA A 34 26.61 5.35 2.85
C ALA A 34 25.27 4.66 3.19
N PRO A 35 24.33 4.52 2.25
CA PRO A 35 23.15 3.72 2.49
C PRO A 35 23.63 2.30 2.82
N GLY A 36 23.35 1.85 4.06
CA GLY A 36 23.60 0.47 4.43
C GLY A 36 22.85 -0.43 3.45
N VAL A 37 23.51 -1.45 2.93
CA VAL A 37 22.85 -2.43 2.08
C VAL A 37 21.80 -3.13 2.95
N THR A 38 20.53 -2.77 2.80
CA THR A 38 19.45 -3.55 3.37
C THR A 38 19.37 -4.83 2.55
N SER A 39 19.80 -5.94 3.13
CA SER A 39 19.52 -7.27 2.58
C SER A 39 18.02 -7.35 2.32
N SER A 40 17.61 -7.52 1.06
CA SER A 40 16.22 -7.85 0.77
C SER A 40 15.86 -9.10 1.55
N PRO A 41 14.78 -9.11 2.35
CA PRO A 41 14.34 -10.34 3.00
C PRO A 41 14.08 -11.38 1.91
N ALA A 42 14.55 -12.61 2.14
CA ALA A 42 14.36 -13.71 1.21
C ALA A 42 12.88 -13.80 0.79
N GLU A 43 12.63 -13.99 -0.50
CA GLU A 43 11.30 -14.35 -1.02
C GLU A 43 10.97 -15.75 -0.51
N GLU A 44 10.42 -15.82 0.71
CA GLU A 44 9.80 -17.04 1.19
C GLU A 44 8.55 -17.28 0.35
N GLN A 45 8.53 -18.39 -0.38
CA GLN A 45 7.39 -18.84 -1.17
C GLN A 45 6.17 -18.83 -0.27
N ALA A 46 5.31 -17.83 -0.47
CA ALA A 46 4.07 -17.66 0.25
C ALA A 46 3.26 -18.95 0.08
N GLY A 47 3.25 -19.76 1.13
CA GLY A 47 2.40 -20.94 1.23
C GLY A 47 0.94 -20.51 1.33
N SER A 48 0.38 -20.01 0.22
CA SER A 48 -1.02 -19.96 -0.23
C SER A 48 -2.16 -19.58 0.72
N ALA A 49 -1.93 -19.21 1.98
CA ALA A 49 -2.98 -18.93 2.96
C ALA A 49 -2.85 -17.57 3.67
N GLU A 50 -1.66 -16.96 3.71
CA GLU A 50 -1.45 -15.68 4.41
C GLU A 50 -1.43 -14.47 3.45
N PRO A 51 -2.06 -13.34 3.82
CA PRO A 51 -2.09 -12.15 2.98
C PRO A 51 -0.73 -11.47 2.88
N SER A 52 -0.42 -10.91 1.71
CA SER A 52 0.77 -10.09 1.50
C SER A 52 0.55 -8.68 2.07
N VAL A 53 1.14 -8.40 3.23
CA VAL A 53 0.99 -7.11 3.95
C VAL A 53 2.35 -6.44 4.14
N TRP A 54 2.41 -5.13 3.89
CA TRP A 54 3.62 -4.31 4.04
C TRP A 54 3.34 -2.99 4.82
N PRO A 55 4.23 -2.55 5.75
CA PRO A 55 5.40 -3.25 6.28
C PRO A 55 5.05 -4.61 6.90
N ARG A 56 6.02 -5.55 6.92
CA ARG A 56 5.79 -6.87 7.50
C ARG A 56 5.35 -6.74 8.98
N PRO A 57 4.17 -7.25 9.36
CA PRO A 57 3.76 -7.28 10.75
C PRO A 57 4.76 -8.10 11.58
N GLN A 58 4.98 -7.70 12.83
CA GLN A 58 5.84 -8.44 13.77
C GLN A 58 5.34 -9.87 14.01
N SER A 59 4.01 -10.07 13.93
CA SER A 59 3.37 -11.38 14.01
C SER A 59 2.17 -11.41 13.07
N LEU A 60 2.05 -12.48 12.29
CA LEU A 60 0.88 -12.81 11.47
C LEU A 60 0.63 -14.33 11.62
N ARG A 61 -0.63 -14.70 11.83
CA ARG A 61 -1.07 -16.09 11.95
C ARG A 61 -2.43 -16.22 11.29
N ALA A 62 -2.55 -17.09 10.29
CA ALA A 62 -3.86 -17.46 9.75
C ALA A 62 -4.67 -18.26 10.79
N ASN A 63 -5.92 -17.86 11.01
CA ASN A 63 -6.84 -18.54 11.92
C ASN A 63 -8.09 -18.98 11.16
N GLY A 64 -8.32 -20.29 11.11
CA GLY A 64 -9.56 -20.87 10.58
C GLY A 64 -9.83 -20.58 9.10
N ALA A 65 -11.10 -20.70 8.73
CA ALA A 65 -11.57 -20.44 7.37
C ALA A 65 -11.89 -18.94 7.17
N PRO A 66 -11.75 -18.41 5.94
CA PRO A 66 -12.16 -17.05 5.62
C PRO A 66 -13.65 -16.80 5.91
N VAL A 67 -13.97 -15.61 6.41
CA VAL A 67 -15.35 -15.17 6.69
C VAL A 67 -15.74 -14.07 5.71
N ALA A 68 -16.90 -14.21 5.07
CA ALA A 68 -17.42 -13.21 4.15
C ALA A 68 -18.01 -12.00 4.90
N VAL A 69 -17.72 -10.79 4.41
CA VAL A 69 -18.35 -9.57 4.91
C VAL A 69 -19.77 -9.47 4.33
N THR A 70 -20.75 -9.26 5.19
CA THR A 70 -22.18 -9.15 4.82
C THR A 70 -22.56 -7.72 4.45
N GLU A 71 -23.74 -7.54 3.86
CA GLU A 71 -24.27 -6.19 3.55
C GLU A 71 -24.54 -5.33 4.79
N GLU A 72 -24.64 -5.94 5.95
CA GLU A 72 -24.92 -5.28 7.22
C GLU A 72 -23.85 -5.65 8.23
N VAL A 73 -23.28 -4.63 8.88
CA VAL A 73 -22.18 -4.76 9.82
C VAL A 73 -22.48 -3.92 11.06
N ALA A 74 -22.29 -4.52 12.23
CA ALA A 74 -22.30 -3.79 13.49
C ALA A 74 -20.91 -3.22 13.75
N LEU A 75 -20.81 -1.90 13.95
CA LEU A 75 -19.57 -1.21 14.28
C LEU A 75 -19.67 -0.65 15.70
N GLU A 76 -18.89 -1.21 16.61
CA GLU A 76 -18.71 -0.71 17.97
C GLU A 76 -17.33 -0.07 18.07
N ALA A 77 -17.28 1.17 18.53
CA ALA A 77 -16.05 1.91 18.70
C ALA A 77 -16.08 2.65 20.03
N ASP A 78 -14.93 2.76 20.69
CA ASP A 78 -14.79 3.57 21.88
C ASP A 78 -15.11 5.05 21.58
N ALA A 79 -15.62 5.78 22.59
CA ALA A 79 -15.94 7.20 22.45
C ALA A 79 -14.73 8.07 22.06
N THR A 80 -13.51 7.59 22.33
CA THR A 80 -12.25 8.26 22.00
C THR A 80 -11.60 7.77 20.70
N ALA A 81 -12.25 6.86 19.97
CA ALA A 81 -11.73 6.36 18.70
C ALA A 81 -11.52 7.49 17.69
N ASP A 82 -10.40 7.44 16.96
CA ASP A 82 -10.05 8.45 15.96
C ASP A 82 -11.14 8.52 14.86
N PRO A 83 -11.79 9.69 14.68
CA PRO A 83 -12.86 9.83 13.69
C PRO A 83 -12.40 9.56 12.25
N TYR A 84 -11.13 9.81 11.93
CA TYR A 84 -10.59 9.55 10.59
C TYR A 84 -10.35 8.07 10.35
N ALA A 85 -9.91 7.33 11.38
CA ALA A 85 -9.78 5.88 11.30
C ALA A 85 -11.16 5.22 11.09
N LEU A 86 -12.19 5.72 11.77
CA LEU A 86 -13.56 5.22 11.59
C LEU A 86 -14.12 5.52 10.21
N ASP A 87 -13.79 6.68 9.62
CA ASP A 87 -14.19 7.00 8.26
C ASP A 87 -13.52 6.07 7.23
N ALA A 88 -12.20 5.90 7.33
CA ALA A 88 -11.44 4.99 6.47
C ALA A 88 -11.97 3.54 6.57
N LEU A 89 -12.27 3.07 7.78
CA LEU A 89 -12.85 1.74 8.00
C LEU A 89 -14.21 1.58 7.31
N ARG A 90 -15.08 2.58 7.40
CA ARG A 90 -16.40 2.54 6.74
C ARG A 90 -16.26 2.51 5.22
N VAL A 91 -15.29 3.22 4.65
CA VAL A 91 -14.99 3.16 3.22
C VAL A 91 -14.59 1.73 2.81
N LEU A 92 -13.62 1.13 3.51
CA LEU A 92 -13.15 -0.23 3.21
C LEU A 92 -14.26 -1.28 3.36
N LEU A 93 -15.11 -1.16 4.39
CA LEU A 93 -16.24 -2.07 4.57
C LEU A 93 -17.28 -1.94 3.45
N ARG A 94 -17.50 -0.72 2.92
CA ARG A 94 -18.37 -0.52 1.75
C ARG A 94 -17.81 -1.16 0.50
N GLU A 95 -16.51 -1.06 0.28
CA GLU A 95 -15.83 -1.73 -0.83
C GLU A 95 -15.94 -3.27 -0.71
N ALA A 96 -15.93 -3.79 0.52
CA ALA A 96 -16.16 -5.20 0.81
C ALA A 96 -17.64 -5.65 0.68
N GLY A 97 -18.57 -4.72 0.44
CA GLY A 97 -19.99 -5.01 0.21
C GLY A 97 -20.94 -4.59 1.33
N ALA A 98 -20.44 -4.05 2.44
CA ALA A 98 -21.28 -3.53 3.51
C ALA A 98 -22.01 -2.25 3.06
N ARG A 99 -23.31 -2.18 3.31
CA ARG A 99 -24.15 -1.01 2.97
C ARG A 99 -24.75 -0.37 4.22
N ARG A 100 -25.09 -1.19 5.21
CA ARG A 100 -25.75 -0.78 6.45
C ARG A 100 -24.78 -0.94 7.62
N PHE A 101 -24.64 0.13 8.38
CA PHE A 101 -23.85 0.17 9.61
C PHE A 101 -24.79 0.40 10.77
N THR A 102 -24.84 -0.55 11.69
CA THR A 102 -25.53 -0.40 12.96
C THR A 102 -24.49 -0.12 14.02
N THR A 103 -24.76 0.81 14.94
CA THR A 103 -24.06 0.78 16.22
C THR A 103 -24.51 -0.48 16.95
N ALA A 104 -23.68 -1.09 17.78
CA ALA A 104 -24.12 -2.25 18.55
C ALA A 104 -25.09 -1.79 19.67
N GLY A 105 -26.27 -1.32 19.28
CA GLY A 105 -27.37 -1.04 20.17
C GLY A 105 -27.99 -2.35 20.64
N ALA A 106 -27.60 -2.80 21.83
CA ALA A 106 -28.28 -3.76 22.70
C ALA A 106 -28.61 -5.18 22.15
N SER A 107 -28.45 -5.49 20.87
CA SER A 107 -28.87 -6.80 20.30
C SER A 107 -27.76 -7.85 20.18
N ALA A 108 -26.48 -7.51 20.43
CA ALA A 108 -25.40 -8.50 20.47
C ALA A 108 -25.24 -9.16 21.86
N ALA A 109 -25.88 -8.61 22.90
CA ALA A 109 -25.76 -9.08 24.28
C ALA A 109 -26.57 -10.34 24.57
N GLU A 110 -27.51 -10.73 23.71
CA GLU A 110 -28.48 -11.78 24.03
C GLU A 110 -28.44 -12.89 22.98
N GLY A 111 -27.31 -13.58 22.91
CA GLY A 111 -27.12 -14.52 21.81
C GLY A 111 -25.94 -15.46 21.85
N ARG A 112 -25.41 -15.82 23.02
CA ARG A 112 -24.66 -17.08 23.20
C ARG A 112 -23.33 -17.18 22.42
N TRP A 113 -22.39 -16.25 22.65
CA TRP A 113 -21.01 -16.43 22.17
C TRP A 113 -20.00 -16.00 23.23
N TRP A 114 -20.01 -16.68 24.36
CA TRP A 114 -18.84 -16.79 25.22
C TRP A 114 -18.96 -18.06 26.07
N CYS A 115 -18.21 -19.09 25.74
CA CYS A 115 -17.92 -20.21 26.63
C CYS A 115 -16.45 -20.60 26.46
N ALA A 116 -15.83 -20.82 27.63
CA ALA A 116 -14.46 -21.27 27.92
C ALA A 116 -13.38 -20.16 27.88
#